data_AF-A0AAW7JNS3-F1
#
_entry.id   AF-A0AAW7JNS3-F1
#
_cell.length_a   1.000
_cell.length_b   1.000
_cell.length_c   1.000
_cell.angle_alpha   90.00
_cell.angle_beta   90.00
_cell.angle_gamma   90.00
#
_symmetry.space_group_name_H-M   'P 1'
#
loop_
_entity.id
_entity.type
_entity.pdbx_description
1 polymer ?
#
loop_
_entity_poly.entity_id
_entity_poly.type
_entity_poly.pdbx_seq_one_letter_code
_entity_poly.pdbx_strand_id
1 'polypeptide(L)'
;MEKIIFVPNIIETMEGKKKQERKVVHLQIGDKHLYYGSISRLFDDFTEDELGISYYKTKNNLAKLGTIKTEKYVIRQGFLITKEKKM
;
A
#
# COMPACT_ATOMS: atom_id res chain seq x y z
N MET A 1 10.28 -21.21 32.99
CA MET A 1 9.87 -22.09 31.88
C MET A 1 9.00 -21.27 30.95
N GLU A 2 9.58 -20.72 29.89
CA GLU A 2 8.87 -19.90 28.91
C GLU A 2 8.08 -20.80 27.95
N LYS A 3 6.79 -20.53 27.79
CA LYS A 3 5.92 -21.25 26.86
C LYS A 3 6.19 -20.74 25.44
N ILE A 4 6.90 -21.53 24.65
CA ILE A 4 6.98 -21.35 23.20
C ILE A 4 5.61 -21.72 22.62
N ILE A 5 4.87 -20.72 22.10
CA ILE A 5 3.66 -20.97 21.32
C ILE A 5 4.11 -21.19 19.87
N PHE A 6 4.09 -22.44 19.43
CA PHE A 6 4.40 -22.79 18.05
C PHE A 6 3.21 -22.42 17.15
N VAL A 7 3.28 -21.23 16.55
CA VAL A 7 2.48 -20.86 15.37
C VAL A 7 3.37 -21.04 14.14
N PRO A 8 2.99 -21.87 13.16
CA PRO A 8 3.88 -22.42 12.13
C PRO A 8 4.42 -21.40 11.09
N ASN A 9 4.39 -20.10 11.39
CA ASN A 9 4.97 -19.10 10.50
C ASN A 9 5.50 -17.80 11.15
N ILE A 10 5.62 -17.73 12.49
CA ILE A 10 6.18 -16.53 13.15
C ILE A 10 7.03 -16.95 14.36
N ILE A 11 8.36 -16.91 14.21
CA ILE A 11 9.28 -16.82 15.34
C ILE A 11 9.42 -15.32 15.63
N GLU A 12 8.63 -14.80 16.58
CA GLU A 12 8.77 -13.41 17.06
C GLU A 12 9.55 -13.42 18.39
N THR A 13 10.83 -13.09 18.33
CA THR A 13 11.62 -12.66 19.50
C THR A 13 11.37 -11.17 19.77
N MET A 14 11.25 -10.79 21.05
CA MET A 14 10.90 -9.43 21.49
C MET A 14 12.03 -8.40 21.34
N GLU A 15 13.20 -8.77 20.82
CA GLU A 15 14.29 -7.87 20.46
C GLU A 15 14.34 -7.66 18.94
N GLY A 16 13.85 -6.50 18.48
CA GLY A 16 14.16 -6.00 17.14
C GLY A 16 13.13 -6.28 16.05
N LYS A 17 11.84 -5.96 16.25
CA LYS A 17 10.93 -5.74 15.11
C LYS A 17 11.49 -4.61 14.25
N LYS A 18 12.17 -4.95 13.15
CA LYS A 18 12.48 -3.98 12.10
C LYS A 18 11.19 -3.26 11.73
N LYS A 19 11.27 -1.92 11.68
CA LYS A 19 10.13 -1.07 11.33
C LYS A 19 9.56 -1.57 10.00
N GLN A 20 8.32 -2.07 10.03
CA GLN A 20 7.67 -2.58 8.83
C GLN A 20 7.48 -1.43 7.84
N GLU A 21 8.07 -1.55 6.65
CA GLU A 21 7.80 -0.62 5.55
C GLU A 21 6.33 -0.73 5.15
N ARG A 22 5.63 0.40 5.15
CA ARG A 22 4.20 0.46 4.80
C ARG A 22 4.06 1.03 3.41
N LYS A 23 3.44 0.27 2.50
CA LYS A 23 3.08 0.77 1.17
C LYS A 23 1.98 1.81 1.27
N VAL A 24 2.01 2.75 0.32
CA VAL A 24 0.95 3.75 0.12
C VAL A 24 0.63 3.79 -1.36
N VAL A 25 -0.66 3.85 -1.67
CA VAL A 25 -1.19 4.11 -3.01
C VAL A 25 -1.82 5.48 -2.99
N HIS A 26 -1.34 6.39 -3.83
CA HIS A 26 -1.87 7.73 -3.99
C HIS A 26 -2.74 7.78 -5.25
N LEU A 27 -3.96 8.32 -5.13
CA LEU A 27 -4.87 8.61 -6.24
C LEU A 27 -5.10 10.12 -6.29
N GLN A 28 -4.88 10.72 -7.46
CA GLN A 28 -5.22 12.10 -7.76
C GLN A 28 -6.30 12.15 -8.83
N ILE A 29 -7.39 12.86 -8.58
CA ILE A 29 -8.47 13.15 -9.55
C ILE A 29 -8.73 14.65 -9.49
N GLY A 30 -8.35 15.39 -10.55
CA GLY A 30 -8.29 16.85 -10.50
C GLY A 30 -7.42 17.34 -9.35
N ASP A 31 -8.01 18.18 -8.48
CA ASP A 31 -7.36 18.75 -7.29
C ASP A 31 -7.52 17.88 -6.03
N LYS A 32 -8.23 16.75 -6.12
CA LYS A 32 -8.46 15.85 -4.98
C LYS A 32 -7.34 14.81 -4.89
N HIS A 33 -6.74 14.69 -3.70
CA HIS A 33 -5.69 13.71 -3.41
C HIS A 33 -6.14 12.74 -2.31
N LEU A 34 -6.07 11.44 -2.60
CA LEU A 34 -6.46 10.35 -1.69
C LEU A 34 -5.28 9.39 -1.48
N TYR A 35 -5.13 8.88 -0.26
CA TYR A 35 -4.01 8.02 0.14
C TYR A 35 -4.54 6.74 0.78
N TYR A 36 -4.13 5.61 0.22
CA TYR A 36 -4.61 4.28 0.58
C TYR A 36 -3.46 3.40 1.07
N GLY A 37 -3.74 2.55 2.05
CA GLY A 37 -2.77 1.55 2.54
C GLY A 37 -2.55 0.37 1.59
N SER A 38 -3.44 0.18 0.61
CA SER A 38 -3.36 -0.90 -0.38
C SER A 38 -4.14 -0.54 -1.64
N ILE A 39 -3.86 -1.24 -2.75
CA ILE A 39 -4.65 -1.12 -3.98
C ILE A 39 -6.07 -1.61 -3.75
N SER A 40 -6.27 -2.69 -2.98
CA SER A 40 -7.61 -3.21 -2.67
C SER A 40 -8.48 -2.15 -1.99
N ARG A 41 -7.94 -1.42 -1.00
CA ARG A 41 -8.69 -0.36 -0.32
C ARG A 41 -9.10 0.79 -1.25
N LEU A 42 -8.29 1.08 -2.28
CA LEU A 42 -8.67 2.04 -3.33
C LEU A 42 -9.87 1.52 -4.12
N PHE A 43 -9.91 0.22 -4.46
CA PHE A 43 -11.02 -0.40 -5.19
C PHE A 43 -12.26 -0.71 -4.33
N ASP A 44 -12.16 -0.62 -3.01
CA ASP A 44 -13.32 -0.60 -2.12
C ASP A 44 -14.07 0.75 -2.21
N ASP A 45 -13.37 1.84 -2.54
CA ASP A 45 -13.95 3.19 -2.68
C ASP A 45 -14.30 3.55 -4.13
N PHE A 46 -13.70 2.87 -5.11
CA PHE A 46 -13.85 3.16 -6.53
C PHE A 46 -13.99 1.89 -7.35
N THR A 47 -14.97 1.90 -8.24
CA THR A 47 -15.20 0.82 -9.19
C THR A 47 -14.27 0.91 -10.40
N GLU A 48 -14.13 -0.20 -11.13
CA GLU A 48 -13.35 -0.23 -12.37
C GLU A 48 -13.92 0.73 -13.43
N ASP A 49 -15.25 0.91 -13.44
CA ASP A 49 -15.94 1.81 -14.37
C ASP A 49 -15.65 3.29 -14.05
N GLU A 50 -15.64 3.67 -12.77
CA GLU A 50 -15.31 5.04 -12.34
C GLU A 50 -13.86 5.41 -12.66
N LEU A 51 -12.93 4.46 -12.47
CA LEU A 51 -11.51 4.68 -12.75
C LEU A 51 -11.13 4.39 -14.21
N GLY A 52 -11.96 3.68 -14.98
CA GLY A 52 -11.61 3.20 -16.31
C GLY A 52 -10.40 2.24 -16.33
N ILE A 53 -10.08 1.60 -15.21
CA ILE A 53 -8.97 0.65 -15.08
C ILE A 53 -9.29 -0.43 -14.05
N SER A 54 -8.95 -1.67 -14.39
CA SER A 54 -9.19 -2.80 -13.50
C SER A 54 -8.19 -2.87 -12.34
N TYR A 55 -8.58 -3.58 -11.28
CA TYR A 55 -7.71 -3.85 -10.14
C TYR A 55 -6.40 -4.52 -10.58
N TYR A 56 -6.50 -5.57 -11.39
CA TYR A 56 -5.34 -6.33 -11.85
C TYR A 56 -4.42 -5.51 -12.75
N LYS A 57 -4.99 -4.70 -13.66
CA LYS A 57 -4.20 -3.81 -14.52
C LYS A 57 -3.50 -2.75 -13.68
N THR A 58 -4.16 -2.21 -12.66
CA THR A 58 -3.57 -1.25 -11.71
C THR A 58 -2.40 -1.87 -10.96
N LYS A 59 -2.60 -3.05 -10.36
CA LYS A 59 -1.55 -3.80 -9.65
C LYS A 59 -0.33 -4.08 -10.54
N ASN A 60 -0.56 -4.56 -11.76
CA ASN A 60 0.52 -4.90 -12.69
C ASN A 60 1.29 -3.66 -13.18
N ASN A 61 0.59 -2.57 -13.49
CA ASN A 61 1.24 -1.34 -13.92
C ASN A 61 2.02 -0.68 -12.79
N LEU A 62 1.46 -0.59 -11.58
CA LEU A 62 2.16 0.00 -10.44
C LEU A 62 3.40 -0.82 -10.03
N ALA A 63 3.34 -2.15 -10.13
CA ALA A 63 4.51 -3.00 -9.87
C ALA A 63 5.64 -2.78 -10.89
N LYS A 64 5.32 -2.45 -12.15
CA LYS A 64 6.31 -2.27 -13.23
C LYS A 64 6.81 -0.83 -13.36
N LEU A 65 5.91 0.14 -13.22
CA LEU A 65 6.14 1.55 -13.57
C LEU A 65 6.09 2.49 -12.37
N GLY A 66 5.53 2.04 -11.23
CA GLY A 66 5.33 2.87 -10.04
C GLY A 66 4.27 3.97 -10.18
N THR A 67 3.88 4.34 -11.40
CA THR A 67 2.89 5.38 -11.70
C THR A 67 2.01 4.99 -12.89
N ILE A 68 0.74 5.37 -12.83
CA ILE A 68 -0.24 5.36 -13.93
C ILE A 68 -0.73 6.79 -14.07
N LYS A 69 -0.71 7.33 -15.30
CA LYS A 69 -1.20 8.68 -15.59
C LYS A 69 -2.15 8.63 -16.77
N THR A 70 -3.31 9.26 -16.61
CA THR A 70 -4.28 9.52 -17.67
C THR A 70 -4.62 11.01 -17.64
N GLU A 71 -5.48 11.45 -18.56
CA GLU A 71 -6.02 12.82 -18.53
C GLU A 71 -6.92 13.05 -17.30
N LYS A 72 -7.56 11.99 -16.78
CA LYS A 72 -8.53 12.07 -15.69
C LYS A 72 -7.89 11.92 -14.31
N TYR A 73 -6.84 11.11 -14.19
CA TYR A 73 -6.27 10.77 -12.89
C TYR A 73 -4.80 10.38 -12.95
N VAL A 74 -4.16 10.39 -11.77
CA VAL A 74 -2.82 9.86 -11.55
C VAL A 74 -2.85 8.89 -10.37
N ILE A 75 -2.34 7.68 -10.56
CA ILE A 75 -2.14 6.70 -9.48
C ILE A 75 -0.64 6.48 -9.29
N ARG A 76 -0.14 6.58 -8.05
CA ARG A 76 1.26 6.31 -7.70
C ARG A 76 1.32 5.28 -6.59
N GLN A 77 2.38 4.49 -6.56
CA GLN A 77 2.69 3.59 -5.46
C GLN A 77 4.05 3.94 -4.87
N GLY A 78 4.10 4.07 -3.55
CA GLY A 78 5.33 4.33 -2.81
C GLY A 78 5.28 3.71 -1.42
N PHE A 79 6.19 4.18 -0.56
CA PHE A 79 6.28 3.79 0.83
C PHE A 79 6.02 4.99 1.74
N LEU A 80 5.36 4.76 2.86
CA LEU A 80 5.10 5.77 3.87
C LEU A 80 6.41 6.08 4.62
N ILE A 81 6.97 7.25 4.35
CA ILE A 81 8.07 7.79 5.14
C ILE A 81 7.50 8.21 6.49
N THR A 82 8.01 7.61 7.55
CA THR A 82 7.54 7.83 8.91
C THR A 82 8.70 8.29 9.77
N LYS A 83 8.46 9.23 10.69
CA LYS A 83 9.46 9.68 11.66
C LYS A 83 10.08 8.47 12.36
N GLU A 84 11.40 8.49 12.54
CA GLU A 84 12.08 7.52 13.39
C GLU A 84 11.65 7.79 14.83
N LYS A 85 11.19 6.73 15.51
CA LYS A 85 10.92 6.83 16.94
C LYS A 85 12.29 6.96 17.61
N LYS A 86 12.63 8.15 18.12
CA LYS A 86 13.74 8.29 19.05
C LYS A 86 13.42 7.40 20.25
N MET A 87 14.30 6.45 20.53
CA MET A 87 14.25 5.67 21.75
C MET A 87 14.50 6.57 22.94
#